data_AF-A0A1V4WUN6-F1
#
_entry.id   AF-A0A1V4WUN6-F1
#
_cell.length_a   1.000
_cell.length_b   1.000
_cell.length_c   1.000
_cell.angle_alpha   90.00
_cell.angle_beta   90.00
_cell.angle_gamma   90.00
#
_symmetry.space_group_name_H-M   'P 1'
#
loop_
_entity.id
_entity.type
_entity.pdbx_description
1 polymer ?
#
loop_
_entity_poly.entity_id
_entity_poly.type
_entity_poly.pdbx_seq_one_letter_code
_entity_poly.pdbx_strand_id
1 'polypeptide(L)'
;MDALSLDQLAELLLAGLYEEMQNLSHTNYFLSIDEIAAALGVEDREQIVNACHLLEEKSYVLLTYDHLTSLSAFITPIGENFVREGGETGIIAEYQRYRHTVGASEEGPAGAPSPSEPPLLSSFQPPPSPASPPLTPPVREQQRATLPAEAARHMIASMELIIRNDPSLSETARNDLAVDLRTLELQMSRVSINAPVLDAVSTGLRALPALAPLVDFLLTMKKAG
;
A
#
# COMPACT_ATOMS: atom_id res chain seq x y z
N MET A 1 1.10 -8.70 27.38
CA MET A 1 0.59 -8.48 26.02
C MET A 1 0.03 -9.81 25.59
N ASP A 2 -1.30 -9.93 25.44
CA ASP A 2 -1.87 -11.12 24.81
C ASP A 2 -1.19 -11.30 23.45
N ALA A 3 -0.77 -12.53 23.15
CA ALA A 3 -0.12 -12.81 21.88
C ALA A 3 -1.11 -12.49 20.76
N LEU A 4 -0.81 -11.45 19.97
CA LEU A 4 -1.58 -11.13 18.76
C LEU A 4 -1.65 -12.40 17.90
N SER A 5 -2.85 -12.76 17.48
CA SER A 5 -3.00 -13.85 16.51
C SER A 5 -2.37 -13.45 15.18
N LEU A 6 -1.98 -14.43 14.37
CA LEU A 6 -1.34 -14.19 13.08
C LEU A 6 -2.21 -13.30 12.16
N ASP A 7 -3.53 -13.51 12.16
CA ASP A 7 -4.49 -12.69 11.41
C ASP A 7 -4.54 -11.25 11.92
N GLN A 8 -4.55 -11.05 13.25
CA GLN A 8 -4.52 -9.71 13.83
C GLN A 8 -3.19 -8.99 13.54
N LEU A 9 -2.07 -9.72 13.56
CA LEU A 9 -0.78 -9.15 13.19
C LEU A 9 -0.74 -8.76 11.71
N ALA A 10 -1.28 -9.60 10.82
CA ALA A 10 -1.39 -9.31 9.41
C ALA A 10 -2.23 -8.06 9.15
N GLU A 11 -3.41 -7.97 9.75
CA GLU A 11 -4.26 -6.78 9.63
C GLU A 11 -3.61 -5.52 10.21
N LEU A 12 -2.91 -5.64 11.34
CA LEU A 12 -2.19 -4.54 11.97
C LEU A 12 -1.03 -4.04 11.09
N LEU A 13 -0.24 -4.95 10.51
CA LEU A 13 0.81 -4.61 9.55
C LEU A 13 0.24 -3.92 8.31
N LEU A 14 -0.88 -4.42 7.78
CA LEU A 14 -1.55 -3.82 6.64
C LEU A 14 -2.09 -2.41 6.96
N ALA A 15 -2.61 -2.20 8.17
CA ALA A 15 -3.05 -0.89 8.62
C ALA A 15 -1.87 0.10 8.77
N GLY A 16 -0.74 -0.35 9.32
CA GLY A 16 0.49 0.44 9.39
C GLY A 16 1.04 0.82 8.02
N LEU A 17 1.07 -0.13 7.08
CA LEU A 17 1.45 0.12 5.68
C LEU A 17 0.53 1.15 5.00
N TYR A 18 -0.79 1.03 5.21
CA TYR A 18 -1.75 1.97 4.66
C TYR A 18 -1.57 3.38 5.24
N GLU A 19 -1.33 3.50 6.55
CA GLU A 19 -1.06 4.79 7.19
C GLU A 19 0.22 5.43 6.65
N GLU A 20 1.31 4.66 6.55
CA GLU A 20 2.58 5.17 6.05
C GLU A 20 2.49 5.59 4.57
N MET A 21 1.76 4.83 3.76
CA MET A 21 1.43 5.22 2.39
C MET A 21 0.67 6.54 2.35
N GLN A 22 -0.29 6.77 3.25
CA GLN A 22 -1.08 8.00 3.30
C GLN A 22 -0.25 9.21 3.78
N ASN A 23 0.75 8.98 4.62
CA ASN A 23 1.69 10.01 5.06
C ASN A 23 2.68 10.42 3.96
N LEU A 24 3.02 9.48 3.08
CA LEU A 24 3.84 9.75 1.91
C LEU A 24 2.96 10.36 0.82
N SER A 25 3.20 11.63 0.48
CA SER A 25 2.48 12.35 -0.60
C SER A 25 2.61 11.72 -2.02
N HIS A 26 3.15 10.51 -2.14
CA HIS A 26 3.38 9.76 -3.38
C HIS A 26 3.05 8.26 -3.21
N THR A 27 2.21 7.73 -4.10
CA THR A 27 1.59 6.38 -4.06
C THR A 27 2.47 5.22 -4.56
N ASN A 28 3.79 5.39 -4.73
CA ASN A 28 4.61 4.45 -5.53
C ASN A 28 5.89 3.95 -4.83
N TYR A 29 5.84 3.71 -3.52
CA TYR A 29 6.99 3.17 -2.79
C TYR A 29 6.70 1.79 -2.21
N PHE A 30 7.66 0.89 -2.37
CA PHE A 30 7.76 -0.28 -1.51
C PHE A 30 8.16 0.21 -0.13
N LEU A 31 7.33 -0.09 0.86
CA LEU A 31 7.53 0.30 2.25
C LEU A 31 8.30 -0.82 2.97
N SER A 32 9.27 -0.45 3.77
CA SER A 32 10.05 -1.40 4.57
C SER A 32 9.15 -2.04 5.63
N ILE A 33 8.97 -3.36 5.56
CA ILE A 33 8.21 -4.10 6.58
C ILE A 33 8.92 -4.02 7.93
N ASP A 34 10.25 -4.03 7.94
CA ASP A 34 11.04 -3.96 9.17
C ASP A 34 10.80 -2.62 9.90
N GLU A 35 10.67 -1.51 9.16
CA GLU A 35 10.38 -0.19 9.73
C GLU A 35 8.95 -0.11 10.28
N ILE A 36 7.97 -0.64 9.54
CA ILE A 36 6.57 -0.68 9.98
C ILE A 36 6.43 -1.58 11.22
N ALA A 37 7.03 -2.76 11.22
CA ALA A 37 7.00 -3.67 12.36
C ALA A 37 7.65 -3.04 13.61
N ALA A 38 8.78 -2.35 13.43
CA ALA A 38 9.42 -1.60 14.51
C ALA A 38 8.53 -0.47 15.06
N ALA A 39 7.85 0.27 14.18
CA ALA A 39 6.91 1.32 14.57
C ALA A 39 5.70 0.78 15.35
N LEU A 40 5.29 -0.46 15.05
CA LEU A 40 4.22 -1.18 15.75
C LEU A 40 4.70 -1.89 17.03
N GLY A 41 6.00 -1.88 17.33
CA GLY A 41 6.59 -2.57 18.49
C GLY A 41 6.60 -4.09 18.36
N VAL A 42 6.58 -4.62 17.13
CA VAL A 42 6.63 -6.06 16.85
C VAL A 42 8.07 -6.44 16.51
N GLU A 43 8.68 -7.28 17.35
CA GLU A 43 10.08 -7.72 17.19
C GLU A 43 10.22 -9.16 16.69
N ASP A 44 9.14 -9.93 16.69
CA ASP A 44 9.16 -11.34 16.27
C ASP A 44 9.18 -11.46 14.74
N ARG A 45 10.39 -11.60 14.19
CA ARG A 45 10.64 -11.72 12.75
C ARG A 45 9.92 -12.90 12.10
N GLU A 46 9.78 -14.03 12.80
CA GLU A 46 9.11 -15.20 12.23
C GLU A 46 7.61 -14.94 12.07
N GLN A 47 6.98 -14.34 13.07
CA GLN A 47 5.57 -13.94 13.00
C GLN A 47 5.33 -12.86 11.95
N ILE A 48 6.21 -11.88 11.82
CA ILE A 48 6.12 -10.82 10.81
C ILE A 48 6.16 -11.43 9.40
N VAL A 49 7.14 -12.30 9.12
CA VAL A 49 7.26 -12.94 7.80
C VAL A 49 6.04 -13.80 7.49
N ASN A 50 5.55 -14.59 8.45
CA ASN A 50 4.34 -15.39 8.27
C ASN A 50 3.10 -14.52 8.01
N ALA A 51 2.96 -13.39 8.71
CA ALA A 51 1.87 -12.45 8.51
C ALA A 51 1.96 -11.77 7.13
N CYS A 52 3.15 -11.40 6.67
CA CYS A 52 3.36 -10.86 5.32
C CYS A 52 2.99 -11.87 4.23
N HIS A 53 3.39 -13.14 4.36
CA HIS A 53 2.99 -14.18 3.40
C HIS A 53 1.47 -14.39 3.37
N LEU A 54 0.79 -14.30 4.51
CA LEU A 54 -0.67 -14.36 4.58
C LEU A 54 -1.32 -13.18 3.81
N LEU A 55 -0.79 -11.98 3.95
CA LEU A 55 -1.26 -10.80 3.22
C LEU A 55 -1.02 -10.92 1.71
N GLU A 56 0.12 -11.50 1.31
CA GLU A 56 0.45 -11.75 -0.09
C GLU A 56 -0.46 -12.82 -0.71
N GLU A 57 -0.73 -13.92 0.00
CA GLU A 57 -1.67 -14.97 -0.44
C GLU A 57 -3.07 -14.40 -0.68
N LYS A 58 -3.53 -13.49 0.19
CA LYS A 58 -4.80 -12.76 0.04
C LYS A 58 -4.75 -11.65 -1.02
N SER A 59 -3.60 -11.45 -1.69
CA SER A 59 -3.36 -10.38 -2.68
C SER A 59 -3.53 -8.96 -2.13
N TYR A 60 -3.39 -8.77 -0.82
CA TYR A 60 -3.48 -7.45 -0.17
C TYR A 60 -2.18 -6.67 -0.27
N VAL A 61 -1.05 -7.37 -0.36
CA VAL A 61 0.26 -6.77 -0.57
C VAL A 61 1.03 -7.55 -1.64
N LEU A 62 2.02 -6.90 -2.23
CA LEU A 62 3.05 -7.52 -3.04
C LEU A 62 4.37 -7.41 -2.28
N LEU A 63 5.02 -8.55 -2.00
CA LEU A 63 6.31 -8.55 -1.30
C LEU A 63 7.46 -8.50 -2.29
N THR A 64 8.52 -7.81 -1.89
CA THR A 64 9.82 -7.85 -2.56
C THR A 64 10.92 -7.92 -1.52
N TYR A 65 12.00 -8.61 -1.86
CA TYR A 65 13.23 -8.57 -1.09
C TYR A 65 14.17 -7.58 -1.75
N ASP A 66 14.66 -6.61 -0.99
CA ASP A 66 15.82 -5.83 -1.44
C ASP A 66 17.09 -6.70 -1.34
N HIS A 67 18.12 -6.34 -2.10
CA HIS A 67 19.36 -7.10 -2.33
C HIS A 67 20.15 -7.49 -1.06
N LEU A 68 19.73 -7.03 0.12
CA LEU A 68 20.40 -7.17 1.41
C LEU A 68 19.59 -7.90 2.50
N THR A 69 18.43 -8.51 2.18
CA THR A 69 17.51 -9.27 3.09
C THR A 69 16.39 -8.49 3.76
N SER A 70 16.23 -7.20 3.44
CA SER A 70 15.09 -6.40 3.90
C SER A 70 13.84 -6.73 3.12
N LEU A 71 12.75 -7.01 3.84
CA LEU A 71 11.45 -7.29 3.27
C LEU A 71 10.72 -5.96 3.08
N SER A 72 10.29 -5.68 1.86
CA SER A 72 9.48 -4.51 1.56
C SER A 72 8.16 -4.94 0.93
N ALA A 73 7.11 -4.18 1.21
CA ALA A 73 5.77 -4.45 0.73
C ALA A 73 5.19 -3.26 -0.02
N PHE A 74 4.47 -3.56 -1.08
CA PHE A 74 3.59 -2.63 -1.76
C PHE A 74 2.15 -3.00 -1.46
N ILE A 75 1.34 -2.05 -0.97
CA ILE A 75 -0.09 -2.30 -0.72
C ILE A 75 -0.86 -2.27 -2.04
N THR A 76 -1.69 -3.29 -2.28
CA THR A 76 -2.51 -3.35 -3.49
C THR A 76 -3.82 -2.58 -3.29
N PRO A 77 -4.53 -2.21 -4.38
CA PRO A 77 -5.87 -1.62 -4.25
C PRO A 77 -6.86 -2.50 -3.48
N ILE A 78 -6.67 -3.83 -3.50
CA ILE A 78 -7.49 -4.78 -2.74
C ILE A 78 -7.19 -4.63 -1.25
N GLY A 79 -5.90 -4.58 -0.87
CA GLY A 79 -5.48 -4.36 0.51
C GLY A 79 -5.93 -3.01 1.06
N GLU A 80 -5.82 -1.94 0.27
CA GLU A 80 -6.33 -0.61 0.66
C GLU A 80 -7.83 -0.63 0.94
N ASN A 81 -8.61 -1.27 0.08
CA ASN A 81 -10.06 -1.35 0.27
C ASN A 81 -10.41 -2.15 1.52
N PHE A 82 -9.69 -3.24 1.79
CA PHE A 82 -9.87 -4.06 2.98
C PHE A 82 -9.60 -3.26 4.27
N VAL A 83 -8.54 -2.45 4.31
CA VAL A 83 -8.27 -1.55 5.46
C VAL A 83 -9.38 -0.51 5.62
N ARG A 84 -9.88 0.04 4.52
CA ARG A 84 -10.97 1.04 4.52
C ARG A 84 -12.29 0.46 5.01
N GLU A 85 -12.53 -0.82 4.76
CA GLU A 85 -13.70 -1.56 5.27
C GLU A 85 -13.54 -1.93 6.76
N GLY A 86 -12.34 -1.78 7.33
CA GLY A 86 -12.07 -1.97 8.75
C GLY A 86 -11.53 -3.36 9.13
N GLY A 87 -11.19 -4.19 8.14
CA GLY A 87 -10.68 -5.55 8.33
C GLY A 87 -11.72 -6.52 8.90
N GLU A 88 -11.27 -7.74 9.23
CA GLU A 88 -12.13 -8.82 9.74
C GLU A 88 -11.99 -8.98 11.27
N THR A 89 -10.80 -8.73 11.81
CA THR A 89 -10.52 -8.95 13.25
C THR A 89 -10.92 -7.76 14.13
N GLY A 90 -11.15 -6.59 13.52
CA GLY A 90 -11.42 -5.33 14.21
C GLY A 90 -10.17 -4.62 14.76
N ILE A 91 -8.97 -5.23 14.64
CA ILE A 91 -7.71 -4.64 15.11
C ILE A 91 -7.36 -3.35 14.37
N ILE A 92 -7.76 -3.23 13.10
CA ILE A 92 -7.54 -2.02 12.27
C ILE A 92 -8.25 -0.82 12.89
N ALA A 93 -9.50 -1.00 13.31
CA ALA A 93 -10.28 0.07 13.93
C ALA A 93 -9.72 0.46 15.32
N GLU A 94 -9.20 -0.51 16.07
CA GLU A 94 -8.53 -0.25 17.35
C GLU A 94 -7.22 0.51 17.16
N TYR A 95 -6.40 0.09 16.21
CA TYR A 95 -5.15 0.75 15.83
C TYR A 95 -5.36 2.20 15.41
N GLN A 96 -6.33 2.46 14.53
CA GLN A 96 -6.65 3.82 14.08
C GLN A 96 -7.07 4.72 15.26
N ARG A 97 -7.89 4.21 16.19
CA ARG A 97 -8.26 4.97 17.41
C ARG A 97 -7.05 5.28 18.28
N TYR A 98 -6.17 4.29 18.50
CA TYR A 98 -4.94 4.49 19.25
C TYR A 98 -4.07 5.59 18.61
N ARG A 99 -3.84 5.52 17.30
CA ARG A 99 -3.07 6.53 16.55
C ARG A 99 -3.70 7.92 16.62
N HIS A 100 -5.03 8.03 16.56
CA HIS A 100 -5.72 9.31 16.78
C HIS A 100 -5.53 9.87 18.19
N THR A 101 -5.49 9.03 19.22
CA THR A 101 -5.25 9.49 20.60
C THR A 101 -3.80 9.90 20.86
N VAL A 102 -2.85 9.20 20.25
CA VAL A 102 -1.41 9.50 20.38
C VAL A 102 -1.01 10.70 19.52
N GLY A 103 -1.49 10.78 18.28
CA GLY A 103 -1.21 11.89 17.37
C GLY A 103 -1.85 13.22 17.79
N ALA A 104 -2.97 13.21 18.52
CA ALA A 104 -3.55 14.42 19.12
C ALA A 104 -2.72 14.97 20.30
N SER A 105 -1.71 14.22 20.78
CA SER A 105 -0.85 14.62 21.90
C SER A 105 0.49 15.23 21.44
N GLU A 106 0.79 15.27 20.13
CA GLU A 106 2.07 15.74 19.57
C GLU A 106 2.00 17.09 18.81
N GLU A 107 1.06 17.97 19.16
CA GLU A 107 1.19 19.41 18.90
C GLU A 107 1.63 20.17 20.17
N GLY A 108 2.95 20.24 20.38
CA GLY A 108 3.66 21.41 20.95
C GLY A 108 3.55 21.72 22.47
N PRO A 109 4.69 21.81 23.20
CA PRO A 109 4.71 22.04 24.65
C PRO A 109 4.71 23.52 25.04
N ALA A 110 3.89 23.90 26.03
CA ALA A 110 4.19 24.99 26.95
C ALA A 110 3.39 24.85 28.27
N GLY A 111 4.07 24.40 29.33
CA GLY A 111 3.68 24.65 30.72
C GLY A 111 3.31 23.41 31.55
N ALA A 112 4.30 22.81 32.21
CA ALA A 112 4.14 21.85 33.32
C ALA A 112 3.64 22.54 34.62
N PRO A 113 3.42 21.83 35.76
CA PRO A 113 2.94 20.46 35.98
C PRO A 113 1.78 20.40 37.03
N SER A 114 1.02 19.31 37.10
CA SER A 114 0.52 18.81 38.40
C SER A 114 0.16 17.32 38.38
N PRO A 115 0.40 16.60 39.50
CA PRO A 115 0.24 15.15 39.62
C PRO A 115 -1.13 14.74 40.19
N SER A 116 -1.38 13.42 40.24
CA SER A 116 -2.56 12.69 40.78
C SER A 116 -3.68 12.55 39.71
N GLU A 117 -4.27 11.41 39.38
CA GLU A 117 -4.57 10.13 40.05
C GLU A 117 -5.18 9.19 38.97
N PRO A 118 -5.11 7.85 39.05
CA PRO A 118 -6.08 6.96 38.39
C PRO A 118 -7.35 6.84 39.28
N PRO A 119 -8.54 6.27 38.89
CA PRO A 119 -8.75 5.24 37.85
C PRO A 119 -10.18 5.19 37.18
N LEU A 120 -10.44 4.10 36.44
CA LEU A 120 -11.72 3.36 36.25
C LEU A 120 -12.91 3.85 35.36
N LEU A 121 -13.32 2.91 34.48
CA LEU A 121 -14.67 2.43 34.13
C LEU A 121 -15.61 3.24 33.20
N SER A 122 -15.84 2.64 32.03
CA SER A 122 -17.16 2.27 31.45
C SER A 122 -18.41 3.06 31.87
N SER A 123 -18.95 3.85 30.94
CA SER A 123 -20.39 3.89 30.66
C SER A 123 -20.69 4.64 29.36
N PHE A 124 -21.43 3.97 28.48
CA PHE A 124 -22.13 4.50 27.31
C PHE A 124 -22.89 5.81 27.59
N GLN A 125 -22.81 6.78 26.67
CA GLN A 125 -23.89 7.73 26.42
C GLN A 125 -23.77 8.37 25.01
N PRO A 126 -24.77 8.25 24.12
CA PRO A 126 -24.79 9.00 22.86
C PRO A 126 -25.43 10.38 23.07
N PRO A 127 -24.92 11.46 22.44
CA PRO A 127 -25.69 12.69 22.30
C PRO A 127 -26.45 12.76 20.95
N PRO A 128 -27.52 13.57 20.89
CA PRO A 128 -28.61 13.45 19.90
C PRO A 128 -28.31 14.19 18.59
N SER A 129 -28.93 13.72 17.50
CA SER A 129 -29.04 14.46 16.24
C SER A 129 -29.69 15.83 16.45
N PRO A 130 -29.22 16.87 15.73
CA PRO A 130 -30.07 17.95 15.27
C PRO A 130 -30.23 17.93 13.74
N ALA A 131 -31.40 18.39 13.34
CA ALA A 131 -31.96 18.48 12.00
C ALA A 131 -31.10 19.25 10.96
N SER A 132 -31.31 18.90 9.69
CA SER A 132 -30.84 19.55 8.45
C SER A 132 -31.33 21.02 8.33
N PRO A 133 -30.85 21.85 7.37
CA PRO A 133 -31.30 21.78 5.95
C PRO A 133 -30.27 22.35 4.92
N PRO A 134 -30.63 22.77 3.69
CA PRO A 134 -30.36 22.02 2.45
C PRO A 134 -29.50 22.79 1.44
N LEU A 135 -28.44 22.21 0.88
CA LEU A 135 -27.72 22.85 -0.23
C LEU A 135 -27.26 21.81 -1.26
N THR A 136 -27.96 21.83 -2.41
CA THR A 136 -27.46 21.59 -3.77
C THR A 136 -26.36 20.53 -3.97
N PRO A 137 -26.62 19.42 -4.68
CA PRO A 137 -25.54 18.67 -5.28
C PRO A 137 -25.03 19.42 -6.53
N PRO A 138 -23.76 19.86 -6.60
CA PRO A 138 -23.09 19.85 -7.89
C PRO A 138 -22.92 18.38 -8.28
N VAL A 139 -23.60 18.03 -9.36
CA VAL A 139 -23.32 16.91 -10.24
C VAL A 139 -21.81 16.61 -10.24
N ARG A 140 -21.39 15.55 -9.54
CA ARG A 140 -20.13 14.83 -9.79
C ARG A 140 -20.44 13.61 -10.67
N GLU A 141 -21.02 13.88 -11.83
CA GLU A 141 -20.89 12.97 -12.98
C GLU A 141 -19.47 13.13 -13.54
N GLN A 142 -18.47 12.45 -12.95
CA GLN A 142 -17.20 12.21 -13.65
C GLN A 142 -16.28 11.13 -13.05
N GLN A 143 -16.70 10.36 -12.05
CA GLN A 143 -15.91 9.21 -11.54
C GLN A 143 -16.34 7.86 -12.11
N ARG A 144 -16.74 7.82 -13.37
CA ARG A 144 -16.95 6.57 -14.12
C ARG A 144 -16.09 6.52 -15.38
N ALA A 145 -14.78 6.56 -15.18
CA ALA A 145 -13.81 5.91 -16.06
C ALA A 145 -12.46 5.86 -15.33
N THR A 146 -11.72 4.76 -15.51
CA THR A 146 -10.24 4.66 -15.39
C THR A 146 -9.55 4.14 -14.12
N LEU A 147 -10.21 3.41 -13.20
CA LEU A 147 -9.48 2.57 -12.22
C LEU A 147 -8.39 1.67 -12.86
N PRO A 148 -8.60 1.05 -14.05
CA PRO A 148 -7.57 0.21 -14.69
C PRO A 148 -6.41 1.00 -15.30
N ALA A 149 -6.65 2.24 -15.75
CA ALA A 149 -5.62 3.03 -16.43
C ALA A 149 -4.71 3.74 -15.43
N GLU A 150 -5.25 4.12 -14.27
CA GLU A 150 -4.47 4.65 -13.15
C GLU A 150 -3.58 3.55 -12.57
N ALA A 151 -4.13 2.36 -12.28
CA ALA A 151 -3.34 1.20 -11.85
C ALA A 151 -2.21 0.83 -12.82
N ALA A 152 -2.46 0.82 -14.14
CA ALA A 152 -1.42 0.54 -15.14
C ALA A 152 -0.30 1.59 -15.13
N ARG A 153 -0.62 2.88 -14.95
CA ARG A 153 0.39 3.95 -14.83
C ARG A 153 1.22 3.83 -13.56
N HIS A 154 0.58 3.51 -12.44
CA HIS A 154 1.27 3.30 -11.16
C HIS A 154 2.30 2.17 -11.26
N MET A 155 1.93 1.05 -11.87
CA MET A 155 2.84 -0.06 -12.05
C MET A 155 4.03 0.25 -12.96
N ILE A 156 3.81 0.99 -14.04
CA ILE A 156 4.89 1.40 -14.95
C ILE A 156 5.88 2.31 -14.20
N ALA A 157 5.38 3.21 -13.35
CA ALA A 157 6.23 4.04 -12.51
C ALA A 157 7.04 3.21 -11.49
N SER A 158 6.44 2.17 -10.88
CA SER A 158 7.15 1.24 -10.00
C SER A 158 8.26 0.50 -10.73
N MET A 159 8.01 0.02 -11.96
CA MET A 159 9.03 -0.63 -12.78
C MET A 159 10.19 0.33 -13.12
N GLU A 160 9.89 1.59 -13.43
CA GLU A 160 10.90 2.61 -13.72
C GLU A 160 11.82 2.85 -12.50
N LEU A 161 11.23 2.91 -11.30
CA LEU A 161 11.98 3.11 -10.06
C LEU A 161 12.90 1.92 -9.75
N ILE A 162 12.44 0.69 -9.99
CA ILE A 162 13.26 -0.52 -9.85
C ILE A 162 14.45 -0.46 -10.82
N ILE A 163 14.21 -0.17 -12.11
CA ILE A 163 15.26 -0.11 -13.13
C ILE A 163 16.28 1.00 -12.85
N ARG A 164 15.84 2.15 -12.32
CA ARG A 164 16.73 3.27 -11.98
C ARG A 164 17.62 2.98 -10.78
N ASN A 165 17.09 2.30 -9.77
CA ASN A 165 17.81 2.03 -8.52
C ASN A 165 18.61 0.72 -8.54
N ASP A 166 18.41 -0.15 -9.54
CA ASP A 166 19.16 -1.40 -9.67
C ASP A 166 20.65 -1.14 -10.00
N PRO A 167 21.58 -1.46 -9.07
CA PRO A 167 23.02 -1.26 -9.26
C PRO A 167 23.66 -2.36 -10.12
N SER A 168 22.95 -3.47 -10.38
CA SER A 168 23.44 -4.59 -11.20
C SER A 168 23.27 -4.34 -12.69
N LEU A 169 22.45 -3.35 -13.07
CA LEU A 169 22.23 -2.95 -14.45
C LEU A 169 23.34 -2.03 -14.96
N SER A 170 23.89 -2.35 -16.14
CA SER A 170 24.71 -1.42 -16.88
C SER A 170 23.87 -0.24 -17.38
N GLU A 171 24.51 0.90 -17.63
CA GLU A 171 23.84 2.09 -18.17
C GLU A 171 23.15 1.81 -19.52
N THR A 172 23.74 0.93 -20.34
CA THR A 172 23.13 0.47 -21.60
C THR A 172 21.86 -0.34 -21.37
N ALA A 173 21.90 -1.34 -20.49
CA ALA A 173 20.74 -2.17 -20.16
C ALA A 173 19.61 -1.35 -19.53
N ARG A 174 19.95 -0.38 -18.67
CA ARG A 174 18.99 0.54 -18.06
C ARG A 174 18.27 1.40 -19.10
N ASN A 175 19.01 1.92 -20.09
CA ASN A 175 18.43 2.70 -21.18
C ASN A 175 17.53 1.85 -22.07
N ASP A 176 17.94 0.63 -22.41
CA ASP A 176 17.13 -0.30 -23.22
C ASP A 176 15.82 -0.65 -22.49
N LEU A 177 15.90 -0.99 -21.20
CA LEU A 177 14.73 -1.28 -20.37
C LEU A 177 13.80 -0.07 -20.19
N ALA A 178 14.35 1.15 -20.14
CA ALA A 178 13.54 2.37 -20.10
C ALA A 178 12.79 2.62 -21.43
N VAL A 179 13.39 2.25 -22.57
CA VAL A 179 12.73 2.28 -23.89
C VAL A 179 11.63 1.22 -23.95
N ASP A 180 11.89 0.03 -23.43
CA ASP A 180 10.91 -1.04 -23.30
C ASP A 180 9.72 -0.63 -22.42
N LEU A 181 9.97 0.02 -21.28
CA LEU A 181 8.90 0.56 -20.42
C LEU A 181 8.04 1.62 -21.11
N ARG A 182 8.65 2.57 -21.83
CA ARG A 182 7.89 3.55 -22.62
C ARG A 182 7.05 2.88 -23.70
N THR A 183 7.58 1.82 -24.31
CA THR A 183 6.86 1.04 -25.31
C THR A 183 5.68 0.30 -24.67
N LEU A 184 5.87 -0.26 -23.47
CA LEU A 184 4.81 -0.90 -22.68
C LEU A 184 3.70 0.09 -22.34
N GLU A 185 4.05 1.28 -21.84
CA GLU A 185 3.10 2.37 -21.55
C GLU A 185 2.27 2.76 -22.78
N LEU A 186 2.93 2.89 -23.93
CA LEU A 186 2.26 3.20 -25.19
C LEU A 186 1.31 2.08 -25.63
N GLN A 187 1.66 0.81 -25.41
CA GLN A 187 0.75 -0.31 -25.69
C GLN A 187 -0.42 -0.36 -24.72
N MET A 188 -0.21 0.00 -23.44
CA MET A 188 -1.29 0.05 -22.44
C MET A 188 -2.30 1.17 -22.69
N SER A 189 -1.84 2.32 -23.17
CA SER A 189 -2.69 3.47 -23.50
C SER A 189 -3.51 3.30 -24.79
N ARG A 190 -3.17 2.33 -25.65
CA ARG A 190 -3.88 2.05 -26.90
C ARG A 190 -5.09 1.14 -26.69
N VAL A 191 -6.13 1.33 -27.49
CA VAL A 191 -7.32 0.44 -27.52
C VAL A 191 -6.96 -0.92 -28.15
N SER A 192 -6.11 -0.92 -29.18
CA SER A 192 -5.61 -2.13 -29.83
C SER A 192 -4.14 -2.36 -29.51
N ILE A 193 -3.81 -3.56 -29.02
CA ILE A 193 -2.45 -3.94 -28.62
C ILE A 193 -1.76 -4.64 -29.78
N ASN A 194 -0.49 -4.31 -30.01
CA ASN A 194 0.35 -5.07 -30.92
C ASN A 194 1.01 -6.23 -30.16
N ALA A 195 0.36 -7.40 -30.17
CA ALA A 195 0.79 -8.59 -29.43
C ALA A 195 2.28 -8.97 -29.61
N PRO A 196 2.86 -9.02 -30.83
CA PRO A 196 4.29 -9.34 -30.97
C PRO A 196 5.23 -8.29 -30.39
N VAL A 197 4.84 -7.00 -30.39
CA VAL A 197 5.63 -5.94 -29.74
C VAL A 197 5.54 -6.05 -28.22
N LEU A 198 4.34 -6.32 -27.71
CA LEU A 198 4.11 -6.51 -26.29
C LEU A 198 4.86 -7.73 -25.74
N ASP A 199 4.88 -8.84 -26.50
CA ASP A 199 5.58 -10.07 -26.12
C ASP A 199 7.10 -9.85 -26.03
N ALA A 200 7.68 -9.18 -27.03
CA ALA A 200 9.11 -8.84 -27.03
C ALA A 200 9.51 -7.95 -25.85
N VAL A 201 8.75 -6.87 -25.61
CA VAL A 201 8.97 -5.93 -24.51
C VAL A 201 8.76 -6.61 -23.15
N SER A 202 7.70 -7.40 -23.00
CA SER A 202 7.42 -8.13 -21.76
C SER A 202 8.50 -9.17 -21.44
N THR A 203 9.08 -9.80 -22.45
CA THR A 203 10.19 -10.76 -22.28
C THR A 203 11.45 -10.04 -21.79
N GLY A 204 11.78 -8.87 -22.36
CA GLY A 204 12.89 -8.04 -21.92
C GLY A 204 12.74 -7.58 -20.47
N LEU A 205 11.55 -7.11 -20.10
CA LEU A 205 11.27 -6.65 -18.74
C LEU A 205 11.23 -7.82 -17.72
N ARG A 206 10.68 -8.97 -18.09
CA ARG A 206 10.67 -10.18 -17.23
C ARG A 206 12.05 -10.80 -17.00
N ALA A 207 13.07 -10.43 -17.79
CA ALA A 207 14.43 -10.85 -17.54
C ALA A 207 14.96 -10.36 -16.18
N LEU A 208 14.36 -9.29 -15.65
CA LEU A 208 14.54 -8.85 -14.27
C LEU A 208 13.50 -9.52 -13.36
N PRO A 209 13.91 -10.38 -12.40
CA PRO A 209 12.99 -11.09 -11.53
C PRO A 209 12.04 -10.17 -10.75
N ALA A 210 12.53 -8.99 -10.34
CA ALA A 210 11.75 -7.98 -9.62
C ALA A 210 10.63 -7.35 -10.47
N LEU A 211 10.75 -7.35 -11.80
CA LEU A 211 9.76 -6.77 -12.71
C LEU A 211 8.73 -7.79 -13.21
N ALA A 212 9.07 -9.08 -13.20
CA ALA A 212 8.21 -10.14 -13.69
C ALA A 212 6.76 -10.12 -13.12
N PRO A 213 6.55 -10.03 -11.78
CA PRO A 213 5.18 -10.00 -11.23
C PRO A 213 4.40 -8.76 -11.66
N LEU A 214 5.07 -7.60 -11.77
CA LEU A 214 4.44 -6.36 -12.23
C LEU A 214 4.05 -6.46 -13.71
N VAL A 215 4.88 -7.05 -14.56
CA VAL A 215 4.56 -7.23 -15.98
C VAL A 215 3.35 -8.15 -16.13
N ASP A 216 3.31 -9.25 -15.37
CA ASP A 216 2.22 -10.23 -15.42
C ASP A 216 0.88 -9.65 -14.98
N PHE A 217 0.89 -8.89 -13.88
CA PHE A 217 -0.32 -8.25 -13.38
C PHE A 217 -0.85 -7.18 -14.37
N LEU A 218 0.04 -6.41 -14.98
CA LEU A 218 -0.31 -5.38 -15.96
C LEU A 218 -0.90 -5.97 -17.25
N LEU A 219 -0.33 -7.09 -17.72
CA LEU A 219 -0.86 -7.84 -18.86
C LEU A 219 -2.23 -8.46 -18.56
N THR A 220 -2.44 -8.93 -17.33
CA THR A 220 -3.71 -9.52 -16.89
C THR A 220 -4.82 -8.47 -16.86
N MET A 221 -4.54 -7.28 -16.31
CA MET A 221 -5.49 -6.16 -16.33
C MET A 221 -5.91 -5.76 -17.75
N LYS A 222 -4.95 -5.77 -18.69
CA LYS A 222 -5.21 -5.37 -20.08
C LYS A 222 -6.01 -6.42 -20.87
N LYS A 223 -5.95 -7.70 -20.51
CA LYS A 223 -6.79 -8.76 -21.11
C LYS A 223 -8.21 -8.79 -20.54
N ALA A 224 -8.42 -8.24 -19.35
CA ALA A 224 -9.70 -8.26 -18.64
C ALA A 224 -10.62 -7.07 -18.97
N GLY A 225 -10.12 -6.03 -19.65
CA GLY A 225 -10.88 -4.85 -20.09
C GLY A 225 -11.05 -4.80 -21.59
#